data_AF-A0A2U1J0V9-F1
#
_entry.id   AF-A0A2U1J0V9-F1
#
_cell.length_a   1.000
_cell.length_b   1.000
_cell.length_c   1.000
_cell.angle_alpha   90.00
_cell.angle_beta   90.00
_cell.angle_gamma   90.00
#
_symmetry.space_group_name_H-M   'P 1'
#
loop_
_entity.id
_entity.type
_entity.pdbx_description
1 polymer ?
#
loop_
_entity_poly.entity_id
_entity_poly.type
_entity_poly.pdbx_seq_one_letter_code
_entity_poly.pdbx_strand_id
1 'polypeptide(L)'
;YKNVVAFLIGNEVTNDVDTTKASAFVKAALRDVKSYIKKSNLEIPVGYADNDDEEVRNDLIKYFNCGQDPLARVDFYGVNTYRWCGPNVSYKTSGYEQMAQPFKEYSIPVIMTEYGCNKVRPRSFNEVKSIYGKDLNDIFSGGFVYEYSQEDNDYGVVKIVNGNSFKKMSDYENLKDAYSSSVVNTTNMKRYTVEKRSFSECPKTSKTWRSGLKLPPTPNSSICSCMMNSLKCSLDPDSVLLDKNPPDSQMSERMVDPAKEKVMGSIIDDICGKIDCKGIEYDTVSGVYGEFSFCSEIERAAWAINENFMLLKQSQKACTFNGIVTNVVKSPKEDISSCLSKPGNNDISKIENIAESKKEPSSASSLKVNSTKHNYFHGSLDFSLQSIMVCVLMANLVVFCDFCEYVGHFVSSVFLELIL
;
A
#
# COMPACT_ATOMS: atom_id res chain seq x y z
N TYR A 1 -10.78 2.32 19.11
CA TYR A 1 -12.24 2.45 19.19
C TYR A 1 -12.91 1.12 18.88
N LYS A 2 -14.07 0.80 19.49
CA LYS A 2 -14.75 -0.50 19.26
C LYS A 2 -15.40 -0.62 17.88
N ASN A 3 -15.68 0.52 17.23
CA ASN A 3 -16.30 0.62 15.92
C ASN A 3 -15.29 0.78 14.77
N VAL A 4 -13.99 0.61 15.02
CA VAL A 4 -13.01 0.46 13.93
C VAL A 4 -13.20 -0.94 13.36
N VAL A 5 -13.80 -1.01 12.17
CA VAL A 5 -14.13 -2.28 11.50
C VAL A 5 -12.89 -2.95 10.94
N ALA A 6 -12.00 -2.17 10.33
CA ALA A 6 -10.83 -2.66 9.59
C ALA A 6 -9.83 -1.53 9.31
N PHE A 7 -8.63 -1.90 8.89
CA PHE A 7 -7.66 -1.00 8.24
C PHE A 7 -7.42 -1.42 6.79
N LEU A 8 -7.13 -0.46 5.91
CA LEU A 8 -6.58 -0.71 4.59
C LEU A 8 -5.06 -0.46 4.64
N ILE A 9 -4.26 -1.43 4.23
CA ILE A 9 -2.81 -1.29 4.15
C ILE A 9 -2.38 -0.39 2.97
N GLY A 10 -3.23 -0.29 1.97
CA GLY A 10 -3.03 0.52 0.78
C GLY A 10 -4.31 0.58 -0.04
N ASN A 11 -4.41 1.61 -0.90
CA ASN A 11 -5.50 1.83 -1.83
C ASN A 11 -4.89 2.13 -3.21
N GLU A 12 -5.11 1.23 -4.17
CA GLU A 12 -4.69 1.38 -5.58
C GLU A 12 -3.20 1.72 -5.75
N VAL A 13 -2.34 1.19 -4.88
CA VAL A 13 -0.89 1.48 -4.91
C VAL A 13 -0.27 0.88 -6.17
N THR A 14 -0.64 -0.37 -6.47
CA THR A 14 -0.52 -0.89 -7.83
C THR A 14 -1.85 -0.64 -8.50
N ASN A 15 -1.83 0.11 -9.60
CA ASN A 15 -3.02 0.45 -10.38
C ASN A 15 -2.86 0.14 -11.89
N ASP A 16 -1.67 -0.25 -12.32
CA ASP A 16 -1.35 -0.62 -13.70
C ASP A 16 -0.12 -1.53 -13.75
N VAL A 17 0.30 -1.90 -14.97
CA VAL A 17 1.48 -2.74 -15.21
C VAL A 17 2.77 -2.12 -14.65
N ASP A 18 2.93 -0.80 -14.76
CA ASP A 18 4.15 -0.07 -14.41
C ASP A 18 4.36 0.01 -12.89
N THR A 19 3.27 -0.01 -12.13
CA THR A 19 3.26 0.08 -10.67
C THR A 19 3.25 -1.28 -9.96
N THR A 20 3.26 -2.41 -10.69
CA THR A 20 3.19 -3.76 -10.07
C THR A 20 4.34 -4.10 -9.12
N LYS A 21 5.49 -3.43 -9.21
CA LYS A 21 6.60 -3.57 -8.26
C LYS A 21 6.20 -3.14 -6.84
N ALA A 22 5.29 -2.17 -6.72
CA ALA A 22 4.89 -1.60 -5.44
C ALA A 22 4.19 -2.63 -4.53
N SER A 23 3.50 -3.62 -5.13
CA SER A 23 2.81 -4.69 -4.40
C SER A 23 3.71 -5.46 -3.41
N ALA A 24 4.99 -5.66 -3.72
CA ALA A 24 5.94 -6.30 -2.80
C ALA A 24 6.12 -5.50 -1.49
N PHE A 25 6.13 -4.17 -1.59
CA PHE A 25 6.24 -3.28 -0.43
C PHE A 25 4.94 -3.20 0.36
N VAL A 26 3.79 -3.12 -0.32
CA VAL A 26 2.48 -3.15 0.34
C VAL A 26 2.30 -4.45 1.13
N LYS A 27 2.72 -5.58 0.56
CA LYS A 27 2.64 -6.89 1.22
C LYS A 27 3.61 -7.03 2.40
N ALA A 28 4.78 -6.39 2.36
CA ALA A 28 5.67 -6.28 3.53
C ALA A 28 5.07 -5.38 4.62
N ALA A 29 4.53 -4.22 4.25
CA ALA A 29 3.85 -3.31 5.18
C ALA A 29 2.69 -4.03 5.87
N LEU A 30 1.93 -4.84 5.14
CA LEU A 30 0.85 -5.67 5.69
C LEU A 30 1.36 -6.63 6.76
N ARG A 31 2.44 -7.38 6.47
CA ARG A 31 3.09 -8.27 7.44
C ARG A 31 3.48 -7.53 8.70
N ASP A 32 4.11 -6.36 8.55
CA ASP A 32 4.65 -5.59 9.66
C ASP A 32 3.54 -4.94 10.52
N VAL A 33 2.51 -4.38 9.87
CA VAL A 33 1.34 -3.80 10.55
C VAL A 33 0.52 -4.87 11.26
N LYS A 34 0.23 -6.01 10.62
CA LYS A 34 -0.48 -7.12 11.28
C LYS A 34 0.32 -7.68 12.45
N SER A 35 1.65 -7.74 12.34
CA SER A 35 2.52 -8.12 13.46
C SER A 35 2.42 -7.12 14.63
N TYR A 36 2.40 -5.82 14.34
CA TYR A 36 2.24 -4.78 15.34
C TYR A 36 0.86 -4.81 16.03
N ILE A 37 -0.22 -4.97 15.25
CA ILE A 37 -1.60 -5.12 15.76
C ILE A 37 -1.67 -6.32 16.71
N LYS A 38 -1.11 -7.47 16.30
CA LYS A 38 -1.08 -8.69 17.12
C LYS A 38 -0.28 -8.49 18.41
N LYS A 39 0.90 -7.86 18.34
CA LYS A 39 1.72 -7.53 19.52
C LYS A 39 0.99 -6.56 20.48
N SER A 40 0.11 -5.73 19.93
CA SER A 40 -0.73 -4.79 20.69
C SER A 40 -1.99 -5.44 21.28
N ASN A 41 -2.16 -6.77 21.14
CA ASN A 41 -3.35 -7.52 21.57
C ASN A 41 -4.66 -6.98 20.95
N LEU A 42 -4.60 -6.53 19.70
CA LEU A 42 -5.75 -6.12 18.91
C LEU A 42 -6.06 -7.18 17.85
N GLU A 43 -7.35 -7.28 17.49
CA GLU A 43 -7.85 -8.19 16.46
C GLU A 43 -8.59 -7.40 15.36
N ILE A 44 -7.94 -6.34 14.86
CA ILE A 44 -8.51 -5.52 13.78
C ILE A 44 -7.99 -6.07 12.44
N PRO A 45 -8.87 -6.47 11.51
CA PRO A 45 -8.45 -7.01 10.23
C PRO A 45 -7.80 -5.94 9.35
N VAL A 46 -6.83 -6.36 8.54
CA VAL A 46 -6.13 -5.48 7.59
C VAL A 46 -6.30 -6.00 6.16
N GLY A 47 -6.89 -5.18 5.30
CA GLY A 47 -7.16 -5.49 3.90
C GLY A 47 -6.38 -4.59 2.95
N TYR A 48 -6.59 -4.79 1.65
CA TYR A 48 -6.07 -3.94 0.57
C TYR A 48 -7.22 -3.54 -0.35
N ALA A 49 -7.26 -2.30 -0.82
CA ALA A 49 -8.23 -1.85 -1.80
C ALA A 49 -7.58 -1.77 -3.18
N ASP A 50 -8.12 -2.53 -4.12
CA ASP A 50 -7.63 -2.66 -5.49
C ASP A 50 -8.44 -1.81 -6.46
N ASN A 51 -7.79 -1.36 -7.54
CA ASN A 51 -8.51 -0.81 -8.69
C ASN A 51 -8.96 -1.94 -9.62
N ASP A 52 -9.80 -1.63 -10.60
CA ASP A 52 -10.42 -2.64 -11.47
C ASP A 52 -9.70 -2.80 -12.83
N ASP A 53 -8.38 -2.65 -12.86
CA ASP A 53 -7.58 -2.71 -14.09
C ASP A 53 -7.47 -4.13 -14.66
N GLU A 54 -7.78 -4.28 -15.95
CA GLU A 54 -7.89 -5.62 -16.56
C GLU A 54 -6.56 -6.35 -16.71
N GLU A 55 -5.44 -5.62 -16.83
CA GLU A 55 -4.12 -6.19 -17.08
C GLU A 55 -3.49 -6.74 -15.79
N VAL A 56 -3.83 -6.16 -14.63
CA VAL A 56 -3.19 -6.51 -13.35
C VAL A 56 -4.12 -7.09 -12.28
N ARG A 57 -5.45 -6.88 -12.35
CA ARG A 57 -6.38 -7.32 -11.28
C ARG A 57 -6.27 -8.79 -10.91
N ASN A 58 -6.13 -9.68 -11.89
CA ASN A 58 -6.08 -11.12 -11.63
C ASN A 58 -4.81 -11.53 -10.86
N ASP A 59 -3.69 -10.86 -11.12
CA ASP A 59 -2.44 -11.10 -10.41
C ASP A 59 -2.48 -10.45 -9.02
N LEU A 60 -3.08 -9.25 -8.88
CA LEU A 60 -3.28 -8.58 -7.59
C LEU A 60 -4.16 -9.41 -6.64
N ILE A 61 -5.33 -9.86 -7.11
CA ILE A 61 -6.25 -10.74 -6.37
C ILE A 61 -5.51 -11.98 -5.86
N LYS A 62 -4.69 -12.62 -6.71
CA LYS A 62 -3.92 -13.78 -6.27
C LYS A 62 -2.83 -13.37 -5.29
N TYR A 63 -2.07 -12.33 -5.58
CA TYR A 63 -0.86 -11.97 -4.84
C TYR A 63 -1.13 -11.64 -3.38
N PHE A 64 -2.17 -10.85 -3.09
CA PHE A 64 -2.49 -10.47 -1.72
C PHE A 64 -3.09 -11.59 -0.87
N ASN A 65 -3.58 -12.66 -1.49
CA ASN A 65 -4.06 -13.88 -0.82
C ASN A 65 -3.13 -15.09 -1.04
N CYS A 66 -1.87 -14.90 -1.43
CA CYS A 66 -0.95 -16.03 -1.64
C CYS A 66 0.22 -16.05 -0.66
N GLY A 67 0.95 -17.18 -0.63
CA GLY A 67 2.18 -17.35 0.15
C GLY A 67 1.93 -17.99 1.50
N GLN A 68 2.98 -18.50 2.15
CA GLN A 68 2.84 -19.28 3.39
C GLN A 68 2.66 -18.40 4.63
N ASP A 69 3.26 -17.22 4.65
CA ASP A 69 3.15 -16.28 5.77
C ASP A 69 1.73 -15.71 5.88
N PRO A 70 0.96 -16.04 6.94
CA PRO A 70 -0.40 -15.52 7.14
C PRO A 70 -0.44 -14.03 7.49
N LEU A 71 0.66 -13.45 7.98
CA LEU A 71 0.74 -12.02 8.26
C LEU A 71 0.95 -11.22 6.98
N ALA A 72 1.54 -11.84 5.96
CA ALA A 72 1.68 -11.25 4.62
C ALA A 72 0.47 -11.50 3.70
N ARG A 73 -0.62 -12.13 4.17
CA ARG A 73 -1.88 -12.24 3.42
C ARG A 73 -2.92 -11.29 3.99
N VAL A 74 -3.71 -10.66 3.12
CA VAL A 74 -4.76 -9.73 3.56
C VAL A 74 -5.89 -10.50 4.26
N ASP A 75 -6.52 -9.88 5.24
CA ASP A 75 -7.65 -10.47 5.97
C ASP A 75 -8.96 -10.33 5.19
N PHE A 76 -9.04 -9.34 4.29
CA PHE A 76 -10.10 -9.14 3.31
C PHE A 76 -9.53 -8.42 2.07
N TYR A 77 -10.23 -8.54 0.95
CA TYR A 77 -9.85 -7.87 -0.30
C TYR A 77 -10.90 -6.84 -0.70
N GLY A 78 -10.46 -5.64 -1.03
CA GLY A 78 -11.30 -4.52 -1.46
C GLY A 78 -11.24 -4.36 -2.98
N VAL A 79 -12.37 -4.03 -3.60
CA VAL A 79 -12.44 -3.68 -5.02
C VAL A 79 -13.12 -2.32 -5.16
N ASN A 80 -12.41 -1.37 -5.78
CA ASN A 80 -12.98 -0.11 -6.24
C ASN A 80 -13.49 -0.33 -7.67
N THR A 81 -14.80 -0.31 -7.88
CA THR A 81 -15.38 -0.63 -9.20
C THR A 81 -16.43 0.37 -9.65
N TYR A 82 -16.24 0.85 -10.87
CA TYR A 82 -17.12 1.83 -11.52
C TYR A 82 -17.77 1.27 -12.79
N ARG A 83 -17.87 -0.06 -12.92
CA ARG A 83 -18.38 -0.69 -14.15
C ARG A 83 -19.89 -0.49 -14.39
N TRP A 84 -20.68 -0.29 -13.33
CA TRP A 84 -22.13 -0.14 -13.45
C TRP A 84 -22.52 1.33 -13.64
N CYS A 85 -22.78 1.75 -14.89
CA CYS A 85 -23.11 3.13 -15.22
C CYS A 85 -24.53 3.27 -15.80
N GLY A 86 -25.45 3.81 -15.00
CA GLY A 86 -26.80 4.17 -15.43
C GLY A 86 -27.87 3.09 -15.22
N PRO A 87 -29.14 3.40 -15.56
CA PRO A 87 -30.28 2.59 -15.15
C PRO A 87 -30.50 1.34 -15.99
N ASN A 88 -30.07 1.34 -17.25
CA ASN A 88 -30.30 0.26 -18.23
C ASN A 88 -29.15 -0.75 -18.27
N VAL A 89 -28.58 -1.05 -17.11
CA VAL A 89 -27.47 -1.97 -16.92
C VAL A 89 -27.93 -3.17 -16.09
N SER A 90 -27.34 -4.32 -16.33
CA SER A 90 -27.60 -5.58 -15.63
C SER A 90 -26.30 -6.13 -15.05
N TYR A 91 -26.38 -7.16 -14.20
CA TYR A 91 -25.22 -7.90 -13.69
C TYR A 91 -24.24 -8.35 -14.80
N LYS A 92 -24.78 -8.76 -15.96
CA LYS A 92 -23.96 -9.17 -17.10
C LYS A 92 -23.42 -8.00 -17.90
N THR A 93 -24.28 -7.04 -18.26
CA THR A 93 -23.88 -5.91 -19.12
C THR A 93 -23.01 -4.88 -18.42
N SER A 94 -23.04 -4.82 -17.08
CA SER A 94 -22.04 -4.09 -16.28
C SER A 94 -20.68 -4.78 -16.26
N GLY A 95 -20.59 -6.07 -16.57
CA GLY A 95 -19.37 -6.84 -16.33
C GLY A 95 -19.13 -7.22 -14.87
N TYR A 96 -20.08 -6.97 -13.94
CA TYR A 96 -20.00 -7.49 -12.57
C TYR A 96 -19.90 -9.02 -12.55
N GLU A 97 -20.55 -9.71 -13.49
CA GLU A 97 -20.40 -11.17 -13.63
C GLU A 97 -18.94 -11.59 -13.86
N GLN A 98 -18.21 -10.84 -14.68
CA GLN A 98 -16.81 -11.13 -15.00
C GLN A 98 -15.90 -10.77 -13.82
N MET A 99 -16.14 -9.61 -13.20
CA MET A 99 -15.44 -9.14 -12.00
C MET A 99 -15.57 -10.12 -10.83
N ALA A 100 -16.74 -10.74 -10.66
CA ALA A 100 -17.02 -11.65 -9.55
C ALA A 100 -16.41 -13.06 -9.74
N GLN A 101 -16.09 -13.47 -10.97
CA GLN A 101 -15.57 -14.83 -11.24
C GLN A 101 -14.36 -15.22 -10.38
N PRO A 102 -13.28 -14.42 -10.27
CA PRO A 102 -12.12 -14.81 -9.47
C PRO A 102 -12.43 -14.94 -7.97
N PHE A 103 -13.54 -14.39 -7.49
CA PHE A 103 -13.88 -14.34 -6.08
C PHE A 103 -14.77 -15.48 -5.59
N LYS A 104 -15.40 -16.26 -6.48
CA LYS A 104 -16.34 -17.34 -6.11
C LYS A 104 -15.78 -18.34 -5.11
N GLU A 105 -14.52 -18.73 -5.30
CA GLU A 105 -13.80 -19.71 -4.47
C GLU A 105 -12.70 -19.04 -3.62
N TYR A 106 -12.78 -17.72 -3.44
CA TYR A 106 -11.77 -16.99 -2.69
C TYR A 106 -11.87 -17.30 -1.21
N SER A 107 -10.72 -17.37 -0.53
CA SER A 107 -10.63 -17.89 0.83
C SER A 107 -10.85 -16.84 1.92
N ILE A 108 -11.05 -15.58 1.54
CA ILE A 108 -11.22 -14.44 2.45
C ILE A 108 -12.37 -13.55 1.97
N PRO A 109 -12.99 -12.74 2.85
CA PRO A 109 -14.03 -11.80 2.47
C PRO A 109 -13.60 -10.81 1.39
N VAL A 110 -14.53 -10.46 0.51
CA VAL A 110 -14.34 -9.45 -0.54
C VAL A 110 -15.37 -8.35 -0.34
N ILE A 111 -14.95 -7.09 -0.37
CA ILE A 111 -15.79 -5.92 -0.14
C ILE A 111 -15.66 -5.00 -1.35
N MET A 112 -16.75 -4.40 -1.82
CA MET A 112 -16.63 -3.27 -2.74
C MET A 112 -16.25 -2.02 -1.93
N THR A 113 -14.97 -1.68 -1.92
CA THR A 113 -14.45 -0.54 -1.16
C THR A 113 -14.94 0.78 -1.75
N GLU A 114 -15.20 0.81 -3.06
CA GLU A 114 -15.89 1.91 -3.73
C GLU A 114 -16.80 1.38 -4.86
N TYR A 115 -17.97 1.99 -5.01
CA TYR A 115 -18.79 1.88 -6.22
C TYR A 115 -19.65 3.14 -6.44
N GLY A 116 -20.25 3.23 -7.63
CA GLY A 116 -21.24 4.27 -7.96
C GLY A 116 -20.82 5.18 -9.11
N CYS A 117 -20.63 4.61 -10.30
CA CYS A 117 -20.25 5.33 -11.53
C CYS A 117 -21.11 6.57 -11.78
N ASN A 118 -20.49 7.72 -12.00
CA ASN A 118 -21.17 8.99 -12.23
C ASN A 118 -21.28 9.41 -13.71
N LYS A 119 -20.97 8.51 -14.67
CA LYS A 119 -21.10 8.82 -16.13
C LYS A 119 -22.53 9.14 -16.56
N VAL A 120 -23.53 8.61 -15.85
CA VAL A 120 -24.95 8.92 -16.06
C VAL A 120 -25.51 9.48 -14.75
N ARG A 121 -25.99 10.73 -14.77
CA ARG A 121 -26.52 11.42 -13.59
C ARG A 121 -27.98 11.86 -13.79
N PRO A 122 -28.80 11.92 -12.73
CA PRO A 122 -28.49 11.45 -11.37
C PRO A 122 -28.27 9.93 -11.33
N ARG A 123 -27.40 9.46 -10.43
CA ARG A 123 -27.07 8.03 -10.34
C ARG A 123 -28.27 7.26 -9.83
N SER A 124 -28.61 6.15 -10.49
CA SER A 124 -29.77 5.32 -10.14
C SER A 124 -29.51 4.34 -9.00
N PHE A 125 -28.23 4.01 -8.73
CA PHE A 125 -27.81 3.01 -7.73
C PHE A 125 -28.50 1.63 -7.90
N ASN A 126 -28.78 1.22 -9.13
CA ASN A 126 -29.41 -0.07 -9.41
C ASN A 126 -28.46 -1.24 -9.11
N GLU A 127 -27.15 -1.00 -9.12
CA GLU A 127 -26.10 -1.93 -8.70
C GLU A 127 -26.29 -2.43 -7.27
N VAL A 128 -26.88 -1.64 -6.37
CA VAL A 128 -27.14 -2.04 -4.97
C VAL A 128 -27.99 -3.31 -4.93
N LYS A 129 -28.97 -3.46 -5.83
CA LYS A 129 -29.78 -4.68 -5.92
C LYS A 129 -28.97 -5.90 -6.36
N SER A 130 -27.92 -5.71 -7.14
CA SER A 130 -27.03 -6.78 -7.57
C SER A 130 -26.05 -7.16 -6.44
N ILE A 131 -25.45 -6.14 -5.79
CA ILE A 131 -24.50 -6.28 -4.68
C ILE A 131 -25.11 -7.05 -3.51
N TYR A 132 -26.29 -6.64 -3.05
CA TYR A 132 -26.96 -7.23 -1.89
C TYR A 132 -27.95 -8.35 -2.27
N GLY A 133 -28.15 -8.60 -3.56
CA GLY A 133 -29.05 -9.63 -4.07
C GLY A 133 -28.32 -10.91 -4.47
N LYS A 134 -29.05 -11.81 -5.14
CA LYS A 134 -28.58 -13.15 -5.55
C LYS A 134 -27.33 -13.16 -6.46
N ASP A 135 -26.99 -12.02 -7.07
CA ASP A 135 -25.88 -11.96 -8.01
C ASP A 135 -24.53 -11.99 -7.27
N LEU A 136 -24.44 -11.29 -6.13
CA LEU A 136 -23.18 -11.07 -5.43
C LEU A 136 -23.22 -11.34 -3.91
N ASN A 137 -24.38 -11.49 -3.28
CA ASN A 137 -24.49 -11.65 -1.81
C ASN A 137 -23.71 -12.85 -1.25
N ASP A 138 -23.49 -13.91 -2.04
CA ASP A 138 -22.73 -15.09 -1.62
C ASP A 138 -21.23 -15.00 -1.95
N ILE A 139 -20.79 -13.90 -2.59
CA ILE A 139 -19.41 -13.67 -3.05
C ILE A 139 -18.80 -12.44 -2.38
N PHE A 140 -19.55 -11.34 -2.31
CA PHE A 140 -19.14 -10.06 -1.74
C PHE A 140 -19.86 -9.79 -0.43
N SER A 141 -19.17 -9.13 0.49
CA SER A 141 -19.65 -8.72 1.81
C SER A 141 -20.24 -7.30 1.80
N GLY A 142 -20.90 -6.90 0.70
CA GLY A 142 -21.44 -5.56 0.49
C GLY A 142 -20.41 -4.55 0.00
N GLY A 143 -20.63 -3.27 0.28
CA GLY A 143 -19.70 -2.21 -0.10
C GLY A 143 -20.11 -0.78 0.26
N PHE A 144 -19.30 0.18 -0.17
CA PHE A 144 -19.46 1.61 0.10
C PHE A 144 -19.63 2.41 -1.19
N VAL A 145 -20.65 3.29 -1.23
CA VAL A 145 -20.78 4.27 -2.32
C VAL A 145 -19.72 5.34 -2.17
N TYR A 146 -19.04 5.66 -3.27
CA TYR A 146 -18.19 6.82 -3.40
C TYR A 146 -19.02 8.00 -3.97
N GLU A 147 -19.25 9.11 -3.28
CA GLU A 147 -18.89 9.43 -1.90
C GLU A 147 -19.97 10.31 -1.23
N TYR A 148 -19.75 10.70 0.04
CA TYR A 148 -20.73 11.50 0.77
C TYR A 148 -20.75 12.97 0.28
N SER A 149 -19.62 13.67 0.37
CA SER A 149 -19.46 15.07 0.03
C SER A 149 -19.33 15.31 -1.47
N GLN A 150 -20.03 16.32 -1.97
CA GLN A 150 -19.90 16.76 -3.36
C GLN A 150 -18.67 17.65 -3.49
N GLU A 151 -17.71 17.17 -4.28
CA GLU A 151 -16.48 17.86 -4.64
C GLU A 151 -16.42 18.12 -6.16
N ASP A 152 -15.28 18.55 -6.68
CA ASP A 152 -15.08 18.83 -8.11
C ASP A 152 -15.19 17.57 -9.00
N ASN A 153 -15.12 16.39 -8.38
CA ASN A 153 -15.20 15.08 -9.05
C ASN A 153 -16.63 14.60 -9.35
N ASP A 154 -17.66 15.32 -8.88
CA ASP A 154 -19.07 15.01 -9.14
C ASP A 154 -19.60 13.69 -8.58
N TYR A 155 -19.04 13.21 -7.45
CA TYR A 155 -19.44 11.96 -6.79
C TYR A 155 -20.28 12.10 -5.52
N GLY A 156 -20.46 13.31 -4.99
CA GLY A 156 -21.17 13.48 -3.74
C GLY A 156 -22.68 13.23 -3.80
N VAL A 157 -23.24 12.75 -2.69
CA VAL A 157 -24.70 12.69 -2.47
C VAL A 157 -25.22 13.89 -1.69
N VAL A 158 -24.36 14.63 -0.99
CA VAL A 158 -24.69 15.90 -0.33
C VAL A 158 -23.72 17.01 -0.71
N LYS A 159 -24.20 18.24 -0.80
CA LYS A 159 -23.36 19.43 -0.94
C LYS A 159 -23.23 20.14 0.40
N ILE A 160 -22.01 20.23 0.93
CA ILE A 160 -21.70 21.00 2.14
C ILE A 160 -21.77 22.48 1.79
N VAL A 161 -22.47 23.29 2.62
CA VAL A 161 -22.67 24.72 2.36
C VAL A 161 -21.77 25.56 3.27
N ASN A 162 -21.88 25.41 4.60
CA ASN A 162 -21.17 26.25 5.57
C ASN A 162 -20.49 25.44 6.69
N GLY A 163 -19.86 24.30 6.38
CA GLY A 163 -19.18 23.42 7.35
C GLY A 163 -20.11 22.65 8.29
N ASN A 164 -21.23 23.26 8.71
CA ASN A 164 -22.21 22.67 9.64
C ASN A 164 -23.58 22.42 8.99
N SER A 165 -23.75 22.70 7.70
CA SER A 165 -25.00 22.47 6.97
C SER A 165 -24.75 21.85 5.60
N PHE A 166 -25.70 21.02 5.17
CA PHE A 166 -25.62 20.32 3.88
C PHE A 166 -26.96 20.35 3.15
N LYS A 167 -26.89 20.28 1.82
CA LYS A 167 -28.03 20.10 0.93
C LYS A 167 -27.98 18.71 0.30
N LYS A 168 -29.04 17.93 0.50
CA LYS A 168 -29.23 16.63 -0.19
C LYS A 168 -29.31 16.85 -1.70
N MET A 169 -28.60 16.05 -2.47
CA MET A 169 -28.66 16.04 -3.93
C MET A 169 -29.60 14.93 -4.41
N SER A 170 -29.94 14.89 -5.70
CA SER A 170 -30.82 13.85 -6.25
C SER A 170 -30.30 12.43 -5.99
N ASP A 171 -28.98 12.26 -6.03
CA ASP A 171 -28.32 10.98 -5.74
C ASP A 171 -28.57 10.51 -4.29
N TYR A 172 -28.79 11.42 -3.33
CA TYR A 172 -29.12 11.04 -1.95
C TYR A 172 -30.42 10.25 -1.87
N GLU A 173 -31.48 10.76 -2.49
CA GLU A 173 -32.78 10.09 -2.44
C GLU A 173 -32.74 8.78 -3.24
N ASN A 174 -32.08 8.77 -4.40
CA ASN A 174 -31.90 7.53 -5.17
C ASN A 174 -31.14 6.46 -4.38
N LEU A 175 -30.06 6.83 -3.68
CA LEU A 175 -29.29 5.90 -2.85
C LEU A 175 -30.09 5.40 -1.66
N LYS A 176 -30.81 6.31 -0.98
CA LYS A 176 -31.70 5.97 0.13
C LYS A 176 -32.77 4.96 -0.30
N ASP A 177 -33.37 5.16 -1.47
CA ASP A 177 -34.38 4.26 -2.02
C ASP A 177 -33.77 2.92 -2.44
N ALA A 178 -32.56 2.93 -3.02
CA ALA A 178 -31.82 1.71 -3.37
C ALA A 178 -31.50 0.85 -2.14
N TYR A 179 -31.01 1.44 -1.04
CA TYR A 179 -30.78 0.70 0.20
C TYR A 179 -32.08 0.22 0.86
N SER A 180 -33.12 1.08 0.91
CA SER A 180 -34.40 0.73 1.54
C SER A 180 -35.13 -0.41 0.82
N SER A 181 -34.88 -0.58 -0.48
CA SER A 181 -35.49 -1.64 -1.30
C SER A 181 -34.65 -2.92 -1.40
N SER A 182 -33.44 -2.94 -0.82
CA SER A 182 -32.53 -4.08 -0.91
C SER A 182 -32.79 -5.09 0.20
N VAL A 183 -32.83 -6.37 -0.15
CA VAL A 183 -32.99 -7.48 0.80
C VAL A 183 -31.64 -8.16 0.97
N VAL A 184 -30.98 -7.91 2.10
CA VAL A 184 -29.71 -8.57 2.43
C VAL A 184 -30.01 -9.95 3.02
N ASN A 185 -29.62 -11.01 2.32
CA ASN A 185 -29.75 -12.35 2.86
C ASN A 185 -28.53 -12.66 3.75
N THR A 186 -28.73 -12.68 5.07
CA THR A 186 -27.63 -12.90 6.02
C THR A 186 -27.63 -14.33 6.53
N THR A 187 -26.43 -14.91 6.65
CA THR A 187 -26.26 -16.19 7.34
C THR A 187 -25.94 -15.93 8.81
N ASN A 188 -26.74 -16.53 9.71
CA ASN A 188 -26.47 -16.44 11.14
C ASN A 188 -25.12 -17.09 11.46
N MET A 189 -24.27 -16.41 12.24
CA MET A 189 -22.93 -16.90 12.59
C MET A 189 -22.92 -18.31 13.19
N LYS A 190 -23.93 -18.71 13.97
CA LYS A 190 -24.04 -20.07 14.53
C LYS A 190 -24.32 -21.15 13.48
N ARG A 191 -24.85 -20.77 12.32
CA ARG A 191 -25.13 -21.65 11.18
C ARG A 191 -24.05 -21.56 10.10
N TYR A 192 -23.20 -20.53 10.17
CA TYR A 192 -22.11 -20.38 9.23
C TYR A 192 -21.10 -21.49 9.46
N THR A 193 -20.86 -22.28 8.41
CA THR A 193 -19.83 -23.32 8.42
C THR A 193 -18.67 -22.81 7.59
N VAL A 194 -17.50 -22.68 8.21
CA VAL A 194 -16.30 -22.23 7.51
C VAL A 194 -15.88 -23.30 6.52
N GLU A 195 -16.13 -23.06 5.24
CA GLU A 195 -15.55 -23.85 4.17
C GLU A 195 -14.04 -23.59 4.17
N LYS A 196 -13.24 -24.64 4.37
CA LYS A 196 -11.78 -24.54 4.28
C LYS A 196 -11.38 -24.40 2.82
N ARG A 197 -11.27 -23.16 2.36
CA ARG A 197 -10.72 -22.84 1.04
C ARG A 197 -9.23 -22.59 1.17
N SER A 198 -8.46 -23.06 0.19
CA SER A 198 -7.03 -22.78 0.12
C SER A 198 -6.79 -21.34 -0.29
N PHE A 199 -5.75 -20.74 0.26
CA PHE A 199 -5.24 -19.45 -0.21
C PHE A 199 -4.72 -19.57 -1.65
N SER A 200 -4.65 -18.45 -2.37
CA SER A 200 -4.29 -18.42 -3.79
C SER A 200 -2.87 -18.93 -4.05
N GLU A 201 -2.64 -19.51 -5.23
CA GLU A 201 -1.28 -19.68 -5.74
C GLU A 201 -0.70 -18.32 -6.13
N CYS A 202 0.56 -18.06 -5.78
CA CYS A 202 1.18 -16.78 -6.12
C CYS A 202 1.41 -16.64 -7.63
N PRO A 203 1.14 -15.47 -8.22
CA PRO A 203 1.47 -15.21 -9.62
C PRO A 203 2.98 -15.30 -9.84
N LYS A 204 3.37 -15.84 -11.00
CA LYS A 204 4.76 -15.83 -11.45
C LYS A 204 5.09 -14.45 -12.00
N THR A 205 6.31 -13.99 -11.77
CA THR A 205 6.78 -12.73 -12.37
C THR A 205 6.76 -12.82 -13.89
N SER A 206 6.32 -11.75 -14.54
CA SER A 206 6.15 -11.64 -15.99
C SER A 206 6.50 -10.21 -16.46
N LYS A 207 6.16 -9.88 -17.71
CA LYS A 207 6.25 -8.49 -18.19
C LYS A 207 5.21 -7.59 -17.51
N THR A 208 4.02 -8.12 -17.23
CA THR A 208 2.91 -7.40 -16.61
C THR A 208 2.91 -7.49 -15.09
N TRP A 209 3.60 -8.49 -14.52
CA TRP A 209 3.67 -8.70 -13.07
C TRP A 209 5.12 -8.68 -12.56
N ARG A 210 5.51 -7.58 -11.89
CA ARG A 210 6.90 -7.34 -11.47
C ARG A 210 7.14 -7.49 -9.95
N SER A 211 6.29 -8.26 -9.25
CA SER A 211 6.42 -8.54 -7.81
C SER A 211 6.68 -10.01 -7.52
N GLY A 212 7.87 -10.29 -6.99
CA GLY A 212 8.32 -11.61 -6.55
C GLY A 212 7.77 -12.01 -5.17
N LEU A 213 8.17 -13.20 -4.72
CA LEU A 213 7.64 -13.81 -3.48
C LEU A 213 8.39 -13.37 -2.22
N LYS A 214 9.69 -13.09 -2.34
CA LYS A 214 10.49 -12.61 -1.23
C LYS A 214 10.17 -11.14 -1.03
N LEU A 215 9.77 -10.79 0.18
CA LEU A 215 9.36 -9.45 0.56
C LEU A 215 10.53 -8.66 1.16
N PRO A 216 10.48 -7.32 1.12
CA PRO A 216 11.38 -6.49 1.91
C PRO A 216 11.41 -6.92 3.39
N PRO A 217 12.56 -6.81 4.08
CA PRO A 217 12.63 -7.04 5.52
C PRO A 217 11.82 -5.98 6.28
N THR A 218 11.46 -6.28 7.53
CA THR A 218 10.82 -5.30 8.40
C THR A 218 11.74 -4.10 8.64
N PRO A 219 11.29 -2.85 8.42
CA PRO A 219 12.10 -1.67 8.68
C PRO A 219 12.62 -1.60 10.11
N ASN A 220 13.89 -1.23 10.29
CA ASN A 220 14.54 -1.11 11.58
C ASN A 220 15.27 0.23 11.72
N SER A 221 14.65 1.16 12.44
CA SER A 221 15.20 2.51 12.62
C SER A 221 16.49 2.54 13.45
N SER A 222 16.77 1.55 14.30
CA SER A 222 18.05 1.47 15.01
C SER A 222 19.20 1.07 14.08
N ILE A 223 18.95 0.24 13.06
CA ILE A 223 19.93 -0.06 12.01
C ILE A 223 20.20 1.21 11.17
N CYS A 224 19.15 1.89 10.72
CA CYS A 224 19.30 3.12 9.93
C CYS A 224 20.02 4.23 10.71
N SER A 225 19.67 4.43 11.98
CA SER A 225 20.34 5.39 12.87
C SER A 225 21.82 5.04 13.08
N CYS A 226 22.15 3.77 13.26
CA CYS A 226 23.54 3.32 13.35
C CYS A 226 24.30 3.60 12.06
N MET A 227 23.71 3.28 10.91
CA MET A 227 24.28 3.54 9.60
C MET A 227 24.58 5.02 9.43
N MET A 228 23.63 5.90 9.74
CA MET A 228 23.85 7.36 9.72
C MET A 228 24.97 7.83 10.65
N ASN A 229 25.07 7.25 11.85
CA ASN A 229 26.12 7.57 12.82
C ASN A 229 27.51 7.03 12.44
N SER A 230 27.59 6.13 11.45
CA SER A 230 28.83 5.54 10.95
C SER A 230 29.45 6.29 9.77
N LEU A 231 28.72 7.23 9.17
CA LEU A 231 29.14 7.92 7.95
C LEU A 231 30.31 8.88 8.21
N LYS A 232 31.28 8.88 7.30
CA LYS A 232 32.40 9.84 7.25
C LYS A 232 32.08 11.07 6.38
N CYS A 233 31.12 10.95 5.46
CA CYS A 233 30.44 12.10 4.88
C CYS A 233 28.98 12.06 5.32
N SER A 234 28.63 12.91 6.28
CA SER A 234 27.27 12.96 6.84
C SER A 234 26.47 14.09 6.20
N LEU A 235 25.20 13.84 5.94
CA LEU A 235 24.22 14.87 5.64
C LEU A 235 23.88 15.67 6.91
N ASP A 236 23.73 16.99 6.78
CA ASP A 236 23.14 17.82 7.83
C ASP A 236 21.61 17.65 7.81
N PRO A 237 20.99 17.08 8.86
CA PRO A 237 19.55 16.89 8.92
C PRO A 237 18.78 18.20 8.77
N ASP A 238 19.30 19.32 9.29
CA ASP A 238 18.61 20.62 9.24
C ASP A 238 18.57 21.22 7.82
N SER A 239 19.32 20.63 6.88
CA SER A 239 19.35 21.07 5.48
C SER A 239 18.26 20.43 4.61
N VAL A 240 17.55 19.43 5.14
CA VAL A 240 16.52 18.65 4.41
C VAL A 240 15.13 18.69 5.04
N LEU A 241 14.99 19.27 6.23
CA LEU A 241 13.72 19.39 6.95
C LEU A 241 13.02 20.72 6.67
N LEU A 242 11.68 20.70 6.55
CA LEU A 242 10.85 21.90 6.43
C LEU A 242 10.72 22.68 7.73
N ASP A 243 10.62 21.97 8.86
CA ASP A 243 10.44 22.59 10.17
C ASP A 243 11.56 22.16 11.12
N LYS A 244 12.25 23.16 11.68
CA LYS A 244 13.34 22.98 12.65
C LYS A 244 12.84 22.89 14.10
N ASN A 245 11.56 23.25 14.36
CA ASN A 245 10.94 23.25 15.69
C ASN A 245 9.44 22.87 15.57
N PRO A 246 9.09 21.60 15.37
CA PRO A 246 7.68 21.21 15.33
C PRO A 246 7.01 21.45 16.70
N PRO A 247 5.74 21.88 16.75
CA PRO A 247 4.94 21.87 17.97
C PRO A 247 4.92 20.44 18.57
N ASP A 248 4.93 20.33 19.91
CA ASP A 248 5.05 19.06 20.66
C ASP A 248 4.03 17.96 20.25
N SER A 249 2.95 18.31 19.56
CA SER A 249 1.93 17.38 19.05
C SER A 249 2.23 16.76 17.68
N GLN A 250 3.28 17.20 16.96
CA GLN A 250 3.66 16.69 15.63
C GLN A 250 5.10 16.14 15.55
N MET A 251 5.68 15.79 16.70
CA MET A 251 7.07 15.33 16.78
C MET A 251 7.37 14.05 15.96
N SER A 252 6.34 13.31 15.54
CA SER A 252 6.45 12.09 14.71
C SER A 252 6.63 12.35 13.21
N GLU A 253 6.39 13.57 12.72
CA GLU A 253 6.54 13.92 11.31
C GLU A 253 7.43 15.16 11.17
N ARG A 254 8.75 14.95 11.25
CA ARG A 254 9.67 15.92 10.66
C ARG A 254 9.46 15.88 9.15
N MET A 255 8.56 16.72 8.64
CA MET A 255 8.26 16.76 7.21
C MET A 255 9.53 17.13 6.44
N VAL A 256 9.92 16.25 5.53
CA VAL A 256 11.00 16.49 4.58
C VAL A 256 10.49 17.48 3.55
N ASP A 257 11.34 18.42 3.13
CA ASP A 257 11.00 19.32 2.03
C ASP A 257 10.89 18.50 0.73
N PRO A 258 9.71 18.47 0.05
CA PRO A 258 9.54 17.70 -1.18
C PRO A 258 10.56 18.08 -2.27
N ALA A 259 11.02 19.33 -2.29
CA ALA A 259 12.09 19.75 -3.20
C ALA A 259 13.43 19.09 -2.85
N LYS A 260 13.70 18.87 -1.55
CA LYS A 260 14.90 18.18 -1.06
C LYS A 260 14.83 16.69 -1.27
N GLU A 261 13.66 16.07 -1.10
CA GLU A 261 13.43 14.67 -1.42
C GLU A 261 13.78 14.40 -2.90
N LYS A 262 13.28 15.24 -3.82
CA LYS A 262 13.66 15.14 -5.24
C LYS A 262 15.17 15.26 -5.49
N VAL A 263 15.86 16.13 -4.74
CA VAL A 263 17.32 16.23 -4.81
C VAL A 263 17.98 14.96 -4.28
N MET A 264 17.45 14.31 -3.24
CA MET A 264 17.98 13.05 -2.69
C MET A 264 17.85 11.92 -3.70
N GLY A 265 16.68 11.75 -4.32
CA GLY A 265 16.50 10.79 -5.41
C GLY A 265 17.49 11.01 -6.55
N SER A 266 17.67 12.27 -6.98
CA SER A 266 18.62 12.62 -8.05
C SER A 266 20.07 12.27 -7.67
N ILE A 267 20.46 12.50 -6.41
CA ILE A 267 21.80 12.14 -5.91
C ILE A 267 21.98 10.61 -5.90
N ILE A 268 20.97 9.86 -5.45
CA ILE A 268 21.01 8.39 -5.48
C ILE A 268 21.21 7.93 -6.92
N ASP A 269 20.39 8.40 -7.87
CA ASP A 269 20.49 8.03 -9.28
C ASP A 269 21.87 8.35 -9.87
N ASP A 270 22.39 9.56 -9.61
CA ASP A 270 23.68 10.01 -10.13
C ASP A 270 24.88 9.22 -9.58
N ILE A 271 24.83 8.85 -8.31
CA ILE A 271 25.89 8.10 -7.64
C ILE A 271 25.81 6.62 -8.02
N CYS A 272 24.62 6.02 -7.90
CA CYS A 272 24.42 4.58 -8.13
C CYS A 272 24.50 4.22 -9.62
N GLY A 273 24.35 5.19 -10.53
CA GLY A 273 24.75 5.01 -11.93
C GLY A 273 26.25 4.86 -12.16
N LYS A 274 27.09 5.14 -11.15
CA LYS A 274 28.57 5.13 -11.24
C LYS A 274 29.24 4.16 -10.28
N ILE A 275 28.60 3.78 -9.17
CA ILE A 275 29.15 2.92 -8.13
C ILE A 275 28.17 1.80 -7.75
N ASP A 276 28.66 0.77 -7.04
CA ASP A 276 27.81 -0.31 -6.52
C ASP A 276 26.99 0.19 -5.32
N CYS A 277 25.66 0.26 -5.49
CA CYS A 277 24.71 0.69 -4.46
C CYS A 277 23.86 -0.46 -3.87
N LYS A 278 24.30 -1.72 -3.99
CA LYS A 278 23.55 -2.89 -3.47
C LYS A 278 23.08 -2.77 -2.01
N GLY A 279 23.78 -1.98 -1.18
CA GLY A 279 23.38 -1.74 0.21
C GLY A 279 22.01 -1.05 0.35
N ILE A 280 21.62 -0.22 -0.61
CA ILE A 280 20.37 0.57 -0.58
C ILE A 280 19.42 0.25 -1.74
N GLU A 281 19.88 -0.51 -2.73
CA GLU A 281 19.07 -0.91 -3.88
C GLU A 281 18.13 -2.06 -3.56
N TYR A 282 17.16 -2.26 -4.45
CA TYR A 282 16.25 -3.39 -4.41
C TYR A 282 15.83 -3.81 -5.81
N ASP A 283 15.45 -5.08 -5.95
CA ASP A 283 14.78 -5.62 -7.11
C ASP A 283 13.63 -6.53 -6.66
N THR A 284 12.41 -6.06 -6.88
CA THR A 284 11.18 -6.75 -6.48
C THR A 284 10.94 -8.03 -7.28
N VAL A 285 11.54 -8.20 -8.46
CA VAL A 285 11.36 -9.42 -9.25
C VAL A 285 12.23 -10.55 -8.74
N SER A 286 13.51 -10.29 -8.50
CA SER A 286 14.41 -11.28 -7.90
C SER A 286 14.27 -11.39 -6.38
N GLY A 287 13.60 -10.44 -5.73
CA GLY A 287 13.43 -10.40 -4.27
C GLY A 287 14.73 -10.05 -3.56
N VAL A 288 15.55 -9.19 -4.17
CA VAL A 288 16.79 -8.69 -3.59
C VAL A 288 16.51 -7.34 -2.95
N TYR A 289 16.87 -7.20 -1.68
CA TYR A 289 16.70 -5.97 -0.91
C TYR A 289 18.00 -5.73 -0.17
N GLY A 290 18.62 -4.58 -0.42
CA GLY A 290 19.83 -4.14 0.28
C GLY A 290 19.59 -4.00 1.78
N GLU A 291 20.67 -4.12 2.54
CA GLU A 291 20.65 -4.11 4.01
C GLU A 291 20.12 -2.81 4.62
N PHE A 292 20.15 -1.72 3.85
CA PHE A 292 19.64 -0.40 4.20
C PHE A 292 18.54 0.08 3.23
N SER A 293 18.02 -0.81 2.38
CA SER A 293 16.99 -0.48 1.38
C SER A 293 15.65 -0.05 2.00
N PHE A 294 15.39 -0.45 3.25
CA PHE A 294 14.21 -0.04 4.04
C PHE A 294 14.40 1.30 4.77
N CYS A 295 15.61 1.86 4.79
CA CYS A 295 15.83 3.17 5.37
C CYS A 295 15.18 4.24 4.49
N SER A 296 14.90 5.41 5.08
CA SER A 296 14.29 6.52 4.35
C SER A 296 15.14 6.95 3.16
N GLU A 297 14.53 7.65 2.19
CA GLU A 297 15.24 8.16 1.02
C GLU A 297 16.43 9.05 1.40
N ILE A 298 16.28 9.87 2.45
CA ILE A 298 17.36 10.69 3.01
C ILE A 298 18.52 9.83 3.52
N GLU A 299 18.22 8.81 4.31
CA GLU A 299 19.24 7.92 4.88
C GLU A 299 19.96 7.14 3.78
N ARG A 300 19.22 6.68 2.76
CA ARG A 300 19.77 6.00 1.58
C ARG A 300 20.68 6.94 0.76
N ALA A 301 20.27 8.19 0.56
CA ALA A 301 21.09 9.18 -0.12
C ALA A 301 22.37 9.49 0.67
N ALA A 302 22.28 9.64 2.00
CA ALA A 302 23.44 9.84 2.86
C ALA A 302 24.41 8.65 2.80
N TRP A 303 23.90 7.42 2.77
CA TRP A 303 24.70 6.23 2.54
C TRP A 303 25.43 6.29 1.19
N ALA A 304 24.71 6.58 0.10
CA ALA A 304 25.31 6.65 -1.24
C ALA A 304 26.40 7.73 -1.34
N ILE A 305 26.14 8.90 -0.76
CA ILE A 305 27.10 10.01 -0.64
C ILE A 305 28.37 9.53 0.08
N ASN A 306 28.22 8.84 1.20
CA ASN A 306 29.35 8.32 1.96
C ASN A 306 30.14 7.27 1.17
N GLU A 307 29.48 6.33 0.50
CA GLU A 307 30.17 5.31 -0.31
C GLU A 307 30.96 5.95 -1.45
N ASN A 308 30.38 6.94 -2.14
CA ASN A 308 31.09 7.72 -3.15
C ASN A 308 32.31 8.46 -2.56
N PHE A 309 32.15 9.08 -1.39
CA PHE A 309 33.24 9.76 -0.68
C PHE A 309 34.38 8.79 -0.31
N MET A 310 34.04 7.59 0.16
CA MET A 310 35.01 6.56 0.50
C MET A 310 35.74 6.04 -0.74
N LEU A 311 35.02 5.79 -1.83
CA LEU A 311 35.59 5.36 -3.11
C LEU A 311 36.57 6.39 -3.67
N LEU A 312 36.25 7.68 -3.54
CA LEU A 312 37.07 8.80 -3.97
C LEU A 312 38.14 9.21 -2.94
N LYS A 313 38.57 8.26 -2.10
CA LYS A 313 39.66 8.40 -1.12
C LYS A 313 39.47 9.59 -0.17
N GLN A 314 38.24 9.84 0.24
CA GLN A 314 37.88 10.88 1.21
C GLN A 314 38.24 12.31 0.74
N SER A 315 38.18 12.57 -0.57
CA SER A 315 38.32 13.91 -1.12
C SER A 315 37.19 14.83 -0.65
N GLN A 316 37.51 16.02 -0.16
CA GLN A 316 36.51 16.99 0.31
C GLN A 316 35.43 17.27 -0.74
N LYS A 317 35.81 17.34 -2.03
CA LYS A 317 34.87 17.58 -3.14
C LYS A 317 33.86 16.45 -3.34
N ALA A 318 34.18 15.23 -2.90
CA ALA A 318 33.27 14.08 -2.98
C ALA A 318 32.22 14.08 -1.85
N CYS A 319 32.37 14.95 -0.86
CA CYS A 319 31.40 15.22 0.21
C CYS A 319 30.86 16.65 0.06
N THR A 320 30.47 17.03 -1.15
CA THR A 320 29.91 18.36 -1.44
C THR A 320 28.91 18.23 -2.59
N PHE A 321 27.67 18.63 -2.33
CA PHE A 321 26.56 18.47 -3.27
C PHE A 321 25.75 19.77 -3.32
N ASN A 322 25.25 20.12 -4.51
CA ASN A 322 24.40 21.29 -4.64
C ASN A 322 23.03 21.02 -4.02
N GLY A 323 22.52 21.98 -3.25
CA GLY A 323 21.18 21.92 -2.69
C GLY A 323 21.07 21.23 -1.32
N ILE A 324 22.14 20.62 -0.82
CA ILE A 324 22.20 20.05 0.54
C ILE A 324 23.51 20.38 1.24
N VAL A 325 23.49 20.34 2.58
CA VAL A 325 24.68 20.57 3.40
C VAL A 325 25.23 19.22 3.84
N THR A 326 26.52 19.00 3.61
CA THR A 326 27.23 17.78 3.96
C THR A 326 28.50 18.13 4.74
N ASN A 327 28.89 17.25 5.65
CA ASN A 327 30.00 17.45 6.56
C ASN A 327 30.93 16.25 6.55
N VAL A 328 32.24 16.50 6.52
CA VAL A 328 33.24 15.45 6.69
C VAL A 328 33.44 15.18 8.18
N VAL A 329 33.16 13.95 8.60
CA VAL A 329 33.26 13.47 9.96
C VAL A 329 34.55 12.67 10.12
N LYS A 330 35.49 13.19 10.93
CA LYS A 330 36.80 12.54 11.15
C LYS A 330 36.69 11.22 11.93
N SER A 331 35.77 11.17 12.89
CA SER A 331 35.58 10.04 13.78
C SER A 331 34.08 9.79 13.94
N PRO A 332 33.49 8.91 13.11
CA PRO A 332 32.11 8.49 13.24
C PRO A 332 31.84 7.88 14.62
N LYS A 333 30.59 7.95 15.07
CA LYS A 333 30.18 7.48 16.41
C LYS A 333 30.04 5.96 16.47
N GLU A 334 29.78 5.33 15.33
CA GLU A 334 29.50 3.91 15.18
C GLU A 334 30.33 3.31 14.03
N ASP A 335 30.50 2.00 14.05
CA ASP A 335 31.08 1.23 12.93
C ASP A 335 29.94 0.58 12.12
N ILE A 336 29.91 0.81 10.81
CA ILE A 336 28.86 0.30 9.92
C ILE A 336 28.75 -1.23 9.97
N SER A 337 29.86 -1.94 10.19
CA SER A 337 29.89 -3.40 10.30
C SER A 337 29.12 -3.94 11.51
N SER A 338 28.93 -3.10 12.53
CA SER A 338 28.15 -3.44 13.73
C SER A 338 26.65 -3.16 13.57
N CYS A 339 26.24 -2.37 12.56
CA CYS A 339 24.90 -1.82 12.50
C CYS A 339 23.81 -2.86 12.26
N LEU A 340 24.08 -3.90 11.48
CA LEU A 340 23.09 -4.95 11.18
C LEU A 340 22.72 -5.80 12.40
N SER A 341 23.51 -5.73 13.47
CA SER A 341 23.24 -6.41 14.73
C SER A 341 22.37 -5.60 15.70
N LYS A 342 22.03 -4.34 15.37
CA LYS A 342 21.25 -3.48 16.27
C LYS A 342 19.84 -4.06 16.46
N PRO A 343 19.33 -4.11 17.71
CA PRO A 343 18.01 -4.65 17.98
C PRO A 343 16.94 -3.82 17.26
N GLY A 344 15.90 -4.50 16.77
CA GLY A 344 14.73 -3.81 16.21
C GLY A 344 13.95 -3.09 17.30
N ASN A 345 13.55 -1.85 17.03
CA ASN A 345 12.62 -1.10 17.89
C ASN A 345 11.28 -1.84 18.09
N ASN A 346 10.97 -2.72 17.14
CA ASN A 346 9.93 -3.74 17.27
C ASN A 346 10.59 -5.11 17.11
N ASP A 347 10.96 -5.76 18.21
CA ASP A 347 11.42 -7.17 18.24
C ASP A 347 10.24 -8.11 17.85
N ILE A 348 9.78 -7.98 16.59
CA ILE A 348 8.71 -8.73 15.93
C ILE A 348 9.24 -10.06 15.37
N SER A 349 10.57 -10.17 15.21
CA SER A 349 11.31 -11.37 14.80
C SER A 349 10.98 -12.63 15.64
N LYS A 350 10.50 -12.46 16.87
CA LYS A 350 10.06 -13.58 17.73
C LYS A 350 8.71 -14.17 17.33
N ILE A 351 7.89 -13.49 16.54
CA ILE A 351 6.58 -13.98 16.09
C ILE A 351 6.71 -14.91 14.89
N GLU A 352 7.73 -14.73 14.03
CA GLU A 352 7.99 -15.59 12.87
C GLU A 352 8.15 -17.07 13.27
N ASN A 353 8.75 -17.34 14.44
CA ASN A 353 8.96 -18.70 14.96
C ASN A 353 7.70 -19.40 15.51
N ILE A 354 6.57 -18.70 15.67
CA ILE A 354 5.34 -19.33 16.21
C ILE A 354 4.56 -20.05 15.11
N ALA A 355 4.75 -19.66 13.83
CA ALA A 355 4.04 -20.27 12.70
C ALA A 355 4.52 -21.68 12.32
N GLU A 356 5.72 -22.10 12.76
CA GLU A 356 6.29 -23.42 12.42
C GLU A 356 5.94 -24.55 13.39
N SER A 357 5.24 -24.26 14.49
CA SER A 357 5.00 -25.26 15.56
C SER A 357 3.68 -26.04 15.42
N LYS A 358 3.34 -26.52 14.22
CA LYS A 358 2.39 -27.65 14.06
C LYS A 358 2.89 -28.61 12.98
N LYS A 359 3.72 -29.58 13.41
CA LYS A 359 4.15 -30.74 12.63
C LYS A 359 3.01 -31.75 12.49
N GLU A 360 2.81 -32.25 11.27
CA GLU A 360 2.53 -33.68 10.98
C GLU A 360 2.70 -33.95 9.45
N PRO A 361 2.86 -35.20 8.99
CA PRO A 361 4.17 -35.76 8.65
C PRO A 361 4.47 -35.89 7.15
N SER A 362 5.76 -36.02 6.87
CA SER A 362 6.42 -36.15 5.57
C SER A 362 6.07 -37.41 4.78
N SER A 363 5.83 -37.25 3.48
CA SER A 363 6.13 -38.28 2.48
C SER A 363 6.89 -37.66 1.31
N ALA A 364 8.16 -38.03 1.19
CA ALA A 364 9.07 -37.60 0.15
C ALA A 364 8.84 -38.37 -1.16
N SER A 365 8.90 -37.68 -2.30
CA SER A 365 9.32 -38.29 -3.56
C SER A 365 10.03 -37.26 -4.43
N SER A 366 11.33 -37.50 -4.62
CA SER A 366 12.29 -36.76 -5.43
C SER A 366 12.03 -36.91 -6.93
N LEU A 367 12.07 -35.80 -7.68
CA LEU A 367 12.35 -35.82 -9.12
C LEU A 367 13.38 -34.75 -9.48
N LYS A 368 14.52 -35.22 -10.00
CA LYS A 368 15.61 -34.45 -10.60
C LYS A 368 15.23 -34.07 -12.03
N VAL A 369 15.45 -32.82 -12.46
CA VAL A 369 15.65 -32.50 -13.89
C VAL A 369 16.76 -31.46 -14.06
N ASN A 370 17.61 -31.74 -15.03
CA ASN A 370 18.87 -31.08 -15.38
C ASN A 370 18.74 -29.69 -15.99
N SER A 371 19.83 -28.94 -15.83
CA SER A 371 20.18 -27.67 -16.46
C SER A 371 20.35 -27.75 -17.97
N THR A 372 19.96 -26.68 -18.68
CA THR A 372 20.64 -26.22 -19.89
C THR A 372 20.65 -24.69 -19.95
N LYS A 373 21.86 -24.14 -20.11
CA LYS A 373 22.20 -22.74 -20.37
C LYS A 373 21.74 -22.33 -21.77
N HIS A 374 21.34 -21.07 -21.97
CA HIS A 374 21.68 -20.32 -23.19
C HIS A 374 21.68 -18.81 -22.96
N ASN A 375 22.52 -18.14 -23.75
CA ASN A 375 23.13 -16.84 -23.54
C ASN A 375 22.27 -15.64 -23.98
N TYR A 376 22.64 -14.51 -23.38
CA TYR A 376 22.32 -13.11 -23.66
C TYR A 376 22.29 -12.70 -25.14
N PHE A 377 21.39 -11.76 -25.46
CA PHE A 377 21.60 -10.75 -26.50
C PHE A 377 21.06 -9.39 -26.04
N HIS A 378 21.91 -8.36 -26.14
CA HIS A 378 21.63 -6.95 -25.87
C HIS A 378 20.81 -6.32 -27.01
N GLY A 379 19.91 -5.40 -26.66
CA GLY A 379 19.25 -4.49 -27.60
C GLY A 379 18.76 -3.25 -26.87
N SER A 380 19.55 -2.19 -26.96
CA SER A 380 19.23 -0.81 -26.56
C SER A 380 18.21 -0.18 -27.50
N LEU A 381 17.25 0.59 -26.98
CA LEU A 381 16.59 1.67 -27.72
C LEU A 381 15.92 2.67 -26.75
N ASP A 382 16.37 3.91 -26.88
CA ASP A 382 15.82 5.16 -26.35
C ASP A 382 14.37 5.41 -26.82
N PHE A 383 13.57 6.11 -26.00
CA PHE A 383 12.59 7.17 -26.34
C PHE A 383 11.97 7.65 -25.00
N SER A 384 12.30 8.83 -24.47
CA SER A 384 11.72 10.17 -24.74
C SER A 384 10.37 10.45 -24.06
N LEU A 385 10.43 11.35 -23.06
CA LEU A 385 9.46 12.38 -22.65
C LEU A 385 7.95 12.11 -22.77
N GLN A 386 7.31 11.90 -21.61
CA GLN A 386 6.03 12.54 -21.24
C GLN A 386 5.77 12.31 -19.74
N SER A 387 6.27 13.21 -18.88
CA SER A 387 6.05 13.16 -17.43
C SER A 387 5.87 14.58 -16.88
N ILE A 388 4.70 15.19 -17.10
CA ILE A 388 4.33 16.47 -16.48
C ILE A 388 2.92 16.47 -15.85
N MET A 389 2.11 15.41 -15.97
CA MET A 389 0.70 15.45 -15.52
C MET A 389 0.34 14.57 -14.29
N VAL A 390 1.28 14.32 -13.38
CA VAL A 390 1.02 13.50 -12.17
C VAL A 390 1.28 14.25 -10.85
N CYS A 391 2.02 15.36 -10.85
CA CYS A 391 2.36 16.08 -9.61
C CYS A 391 1.21 16.88 -8.97
N VAL A 392 0.05 17.03 -9.63
CA VAL A 392 -1.05 17.85 -9.09
C VAL A 392 -1.99 17.05 -8.17
N LEU A 393 -1.97 15.72 -8.20
CA LEU A 393 -2.86 14.90 -7.37
C LEU A 393 -2.31 14.61 -5.96
N MET A 394 -0.98 14.63 -5.77
CA MET A 394 -0.35 14.35 -4.47
C MET A 394 -0.47 15.49 -3.45
N ALA A 395 -0.60 16.74 -3.91
CA ALA A 395 -0.70 17.90 -3.01
C ALA A 395 -2.04 17.99 -2.26
N ASN A 396 -3.10 17.36 -2.78
CA ASN A 396 -4.42 17.40 -2.15
C ASN A 396 -4.60 16.32 -1.06
N LEU A 397 -3.72 15.31 -0.99
CA LEU A 397 -3.79 14.27 0.05
C LEU A 397 -3.29 14.74 1.42
N VAL A 398 -2.37 15.70 1.48
CA VAL A 398 -1.80 16.20 2.74
C VAL A 398 -2.83 17.08 3.50
N VAL A 399 -3.76 17.72 2.79
CA VAL A 399 -4.83 18.53 3.41
C VAL A 399 -5.89 17.66 4.11
N PHE A 400 -5.99 16.37 3.77
CA PHE A 400 -7.00 15.46 4.34
C PHE A 400 -6.73 15.01 5.78
N CYS A 401 -5.48 15.08 6.26
CA CYS A 401 -5.15 14.64 7.62
C CYS A 401 -5.70 15.59 8.71
N ASP A 402 -5.59 16.90 8.51
CA ASP A 402 -6.13 17.90 9.45
C ASP A 402 -7.67 17.94 9.44
N PHE A 403 -8.31 17.49 8.35
CA PHE A 403 -9.78 17.44 8.25
C PHE A 403 -10.39 16.25 9.01
N CYS A 404 -9.67 15.14 9.16
CA CYS A 404 -10.16 13.93 9.82
C CYS A 404 -10.40 14.10 11.34
N GLU A 405 -9.59 14.91 12.03
CA GLU A 405 -9.78 15.16 13.47
C GLU A 405 -11.05 15.96 13.78
N TYR A 406 -11.45 16.84 12.86
CA TYR A 406 -12.69 17.64 13.01
C TYR A 406 -13.94 16.85 12.62
N VAL A 407 -13.85 15.97 11.61
CA VAL A 407 -14.97 15.13 11.15
C VAL A 407 -15.30 14.00 12.14
N GLY A 408 -14.30 13.48 12.86
CA GLY A 408 -14.50 12.42 13.87
C GLY A 408 -15.47 12.78 14.99
N HIS A 409 -15.48 14.05 15.42
CA HIS A 409 -16.47 14.54 16.40
C HIS A 409 -17.85 14.82 15.79
N PHE A 410 -17.93 15.09 14.49
CA PHE A 410 -19.17 15.44 13.79
C PHE A 410 -19.98 14.21 13.35
N VAL A 411 -19.32 13.12 12.95
CA VAL A 411 -20.00 11.88 12.54
C VAL A 411 -20.72 11.21 13.72
N SER A 412 -20.20 11.39 14.95
CA SER A 412 -20.82 10.81 16.15
C SER A 412 -22.15 11.46 16.56
N SER A 413 -22.42 12.71 16.18
CA SER A 413 -23.70 13.37 16.51
C SER A 413 -24.77 13.14 15.45
N VAL A 414 -24.38 13.05 14.17
CA VAL A 414 -25.31 12.84 13.04
C VAL A 414 -25.78 11.38 12.94
N PHE A 415 -24.95 10.40 13.34
CA PHE A 415 -25.38 8.98 13.37
C PHE A 415 -26.46 8.70 14.44
N LEU A 416 -26.58 9.55 15.47
CA LEU A 416 -27.59 9.38 16.52
C LEU A 416 -29.00 9.81 16.06
N GLU A 417 -29.13 10.66 15.04
CA GLU A 417 -30.42 11.08 14.47
C GLU A 417 -30.92 10.17 13.33
N LEU A 418 -30.12 9.19 12.89
CA LEU A 418 -30.51 8.21 11.86
C LEU A 418 -31.02 6.88 12.46
N ILE A 419 -30.95 6.72 13.78
CA ILE A 419 -31.36 5.50 14.52
C ILE A 419 -32.60 5.75 15.42
N LEU A 420 -33.13 6.98 15.47
CA LEU A 420 -34.44 7.33 16.02
C LEU A 420 -35.36 7.79 14.89
#